data_AF-A0A7Y4QG71-F1
#
_entry.id   AF-A0A7Y4QG71-F1
#
_cell.length_a   1.000
_cell.length_b   1.000
_cell.length_c   1.000
_cell.angle_alpha   90.00
_cell.angle_beta   90.00
_cell.angle_gamma   90.00
#
_symmetry.space_group_name_H-M   'P 1'
#
loop_
_entity.id
_entity.type
_entity.pdbx_description
1 polymer ?
#
loop_
_entity_poly.entity_id
_entity_poly.type
_entity_poly.pdbx_seq_one_letter_code
_entity_poly.pdbx_strand_id
1 'polypeptide(L)'
;EFDDLGERDDLGLFDRGLWGGVVVMGNAVLNTSSSTIGNANSPKYDVFEGLPDNQINGQNVYRFGGNNDSDNSGEIQYVSIRHGGFAFLANKELNGLSMCALGNGTTIDHVEAYAFADDGFEFFGGTVNTKYLVSAFNDDDTFDTDQGYRGKNQFWFSIQEDGKRDNGGEWNGEPNGIAVSNAPIANFQLYNATFIGAGNGGTNTTANHGLTIRQYSSPKVYNSILTDFTTSHGNGSVGLNISDTQSGAMLTAGLMDLRENIVAGFGSAVTNARSAILLSDASRSNSTVNPLLTSISRLNDHALDPRLATNSPALSTSIVAPNDGFYTQAGYKGAFGTSTLWAESWTALDALGFLPCETVITPAAAVVVPPNAVTLTITPSGANANINCNSQVGYSYQLESSATLNPTAWGNEGAAQAGTGNTLTFTVPATGAKYFRVKAN
;
A
#
# COMPACT_ATOMS: atom_id res chain seq x y z
N GLU A 1 -2.15 -14.38 -26.17
CA GLU A 1 -3.07 -13.64 -27.04
C GLU A 1 -2.95 -12.17 -26.68
N PHE A 2 -3.20 -11.23 -27.58
CA PHE A 2 -3.27 -9.81 -27.18
C PHE A 2 -4.69 -9.59 -26.66
N ASP A 3 -4.83 -9.02 -25.47
CA ASP A 3 -6.12 -8.66 -24.84
C ASP A 3 -7.03 -7.92 -25.83
N ASP A 4 -8.17 -8.53 -26.15
CA ASP A 4 -9.28 -7.90 -26.83
C ASP A 4 -10.14 -7.16 -25.83
N LEU A 5 -9.92 -5.85 -25.73
CA LEU A 5 -10.69 -4.95 -24.87
C LEU A 5 -12.23 -4.98 -25.13
N GLY A 6 -12.69 -5.62 -26.21
CA GLY A 6 -14.10 -5.88 -26.52
C GLY A 6 -14.67 -7.19 -25.94
N GLU A 7 -13.83 -8.14 -25.55
CA GLU A 7 -14.21 -9.44 -24.99
C GLU A 7 -13.66 -9.60 -23.57
N ARG A 8 -14.55 -9.63 -22.58
CA ARG A 8 -14.16 -9.63 -21.15
C ARG A 8 -13.47 -10.93 -20.68
N ASP A 9 -13.57 -12.00 -21.45
CA ASP A 9 -13.26 -13.37 -21.03
C ASP A 9 -12.19 -14.04 -21.92
N ASP A 10 -11.39 -13.26 -22.66
CA ASP A 10 -10.34 -13.79 -23.56
C ASP A 10 -9.04 -14.15 -22.81
N LEU A 11 -8.86 -13.65 -21.59
CA LEU A 11 -7.76 -13.99 -20.68
C LEU A 11 -8.16 -15.07 -19.68
N GLY A 12 -7.25 -16.03 -19.47
CA GLY A 12 -7.36 -16.98 -18.38
C GLY A 12 -7.31 -16.28 -17.01
N LEU A 13 -8.02 -16.85 -16.02
CA LEU A 13 -8.11 -16.30 -14.66
C LEU A 13 -6.75 -16.03 -14.01
N PHE A 14 -5.71 -16.79 -14.40
CA PHE A 14 -4.36 -16.71 -13.85
C PHE A 14 -3.31 -16.45 -14.94
N ASP A 15 -3.71 -15.87 -16.07
CA ASP A 15 -2.73 -15.40 -17.07
C ASP A 15 -1.92 -14.24 -16.48
N ARG A 16 -0.61 -14.24 -16.72
CA ARG A 16 0.35 -13.31 -16.13
C ARG A 16 1.38 -12.89 -17.17
N GLY A 17 2.10 -11.81 -16.88
CA GLY A 17 3.26 -11.39 -17.66
C GLY A 17 2.91 -10.85 -19.05
N LEU A 18 1.64 -10.48 -19.28
CA LEU A 18 1.17 -10.01 -20.58
C LEU A 18 1.63 -8.58 -20.87
N TRP A 19 1.78 -7.76 -19.84
CA TRP A 19 2.28 -6.38 -19.89
C TRP A 19 2.97 -5.97 -18.57
N GLY A 20 3.35 -4.70 -18.44
CA GLY A 20 4.02 -4.16 -17.26
C GLY A 20 3.07 -3.77 -16.12
N GLY A 21 3.61 -3.53 -14.93
CA GLY A 21 2.85 -2.92 -13.85
C GLY A 21 2.84 -1.40 -13.87
N VAL A 22 2.43 -0.82 -12.74
CA VAL A 22 2.49 0.63 -12.51
C VAL A 22 3.68 0.94 -11.62
N VAL A 23 4.54 1.86 -12.06
CA VAL A 23 5.68 2.36 -11.29
C VAL A 23 5.44 3.83 -10.98
N VAL A 24 5.45 4.19 -9.70
CA VAL A 24 5.35 5.58 -9.25
C VAL A 24 6.64 5.96 -8.53
N MET A 25 7.28 7.02 -9.00
CA MET A 25 8.55 7.51 -8.48
C MET A 25 8.36 8.83 -7.72
N GLY A 26 8.76 8.85 -6.46
CA GLY A 26 8.66 9.98 -5.56
C GLY A 26 10.01 10.45 -5.03
N ASN A 27 9.96 11.42 -4.11
CA ASN A 27 11.11 12.16 -3.60
C ASN A 27 11.37 11.97 -2.10
N ALA A 28 10.82 10.91 -1.50
CA ALA A 28 11.02 10.56 -0.09
C ALA A 28 12.39 9.93 0.18
N VAL A 29 12.79 9.86 1.45
CA VAL A 29 14.11 9.33 1.82
C VAL A 29 14.19 7.81 1.63
N LEU A 30 15.30 7.39 1.03
CA LEU A 30 15.80 6.01 0.94
C LEU A 30 16.96 5.82 1.92
N ASN A 31 17.13 4.61 2.46
CA ASN A 31 18.33 4.29 3.25
C ASN A 31 19.51 3.80 2.39
N THR A 32 19.21 3.26 1.21
CA THR A 32 20.16 2.56 0.35
C THR A 32 19.78 2.77 -1.11
N SER A 33 20.76 2.58 -2.00
CA SER A 33 20.59 2.61 -3.45
C SER A 33 21.35 1.43 -4.04
N SER A 34 20.80 0.82 -5.08
CA SER A 34 21.42 -0.26 -5.85
C SER A 34 22.73 0.18 -6.53
N SER A 35 22.87 1.49 -6.81
CA SER A 35 24.07 2.05 -7.44
C SER A 35 25.02 2.69 -6.43
N THR A 36 26.34 2.48 -6.61
CA THR A 36 27.37 3.13 -5.78
C THR A 36 27.27 4.66 -5.80
N ILE A 37 26.93 5.24 -6.95
CA ILE A 37 26.82 6.69 -7.13
C ILE A 37 25.59 7.24 -6.39
N GLY A 38 24.42 6.63 -6.59
CA GLY A 38 23.20 6.99 -5.89
C GLY A 38 23.31 6.82 -4.38
N ASN A 39 24.00 5.75 -3.94
CA ASN A 39 24.21 5.47 -2.53
C ASN A 39 25.17 6.46 -1.85
N ALA A 40 26.15 7.00 -2.59
CA ALA A 40 27.07 8.02 -2.10
C ALA A 40 26.49 9.45 -2.17
N ASN A 41 25.34 9.64 -2.83
CA ASN A 41 24.71 10.96 -2.98
C ASN A 41 24.00 11.41 -1.68
N SER A 42 23.77 12.72 -1.56
CA SER A 42 23.01 13.33 -0.48
C SER A 42 22.17 14.48 -1.04
N PRO A 43 20.85 14.29 -1.26
CA PRO A 43 20.08 13.08 -0.90
C PRO A 43 20.43 11.85 -1.73
N LYS A 44 20.22 10.66 -1.16
CA LYS A 44 20.32 9.39 -1.90
C LYS A 44 19.22 9.32 -2.96
N TYR A 45 19.54 8.71 -4.08
CA TYR A 45 18.57 8.33 -5.11
C TYR A 45 18.90 6.92 -5.59
N ASP A 46 17.93 6.26 -6.20
CA ASP A 46 18.13 5.03 -6.93
C ASP A 46 17.54 5.13 -8.34
N VAL A 47 17.89 4.18 -9.20
CA VAL A 47 17.36 4.06 -10.55
C VAL A 47 16.55 2.78 -10.61
N PHE A 48 15.29 2.91 -11.00
CA PHE A 48 14.34 1.81 -10.97
C PHE A 48 14.83 0.59 -11.75
N GLU A 49 14.89 -0.56 -11.06
CA GLU A 49 15.19 -1.89 -11.60
C GLU A 49 16.37 -1.96 -12.60
N GLY A 50 17.43 -1.17 -12.34
CA GLY A 50 18.62 -1.17 -13.19
C GLY A 50 18.40 -0.59 -14.60
N LEU A 51 17.31 0.13 -14.82
CA LEU A 51 17.13 0.94 -16.02
C LEU A 51 18.32 1.90 -16.20
N PRO A 52 18.63 2.31 -17.45
CA PRO A 52 19.72 3.24 -17.67
C PRO A 52 19.40 4.59 -17.02
N ASP A 53 20.39 5.23 -16.40
CA ASP A 53 20.23 6.52 -15.73
C ASP A 53 20.11 7.69 -16.73
N ASN A 54 19.00 7.70 -17.46
CA ASN A 54 18.78 8.57 -18.61
C ASN A 54 18.29 9.96 -18.20
N GLN A 55 18.80 10.95 -18.93
CA GLN A 55 18.25 12.30 -18.92
C GLN A 55 17.49 12.59 -20.21
N ILE A 56 16.23 13.02 -20.07
CA ILE A 56 15.40 13.50 -21.17
C ILE A 56 15.08 14.96 -20.85
N ASN A 57 15.44 15.88 -21.76
CA ASN A 57 15.24 17.32 -21.58
C ASN A 57 15.81 17.87 -20.25
N GLY A 58 16.93 17.30 -19.78
CA GLY A 58 17.58 17.70 -18.52
C GLY A 58 16.95 17.12 -17.25
N GLN A 59 15.94 16.24 -17.37
CA GLN A 59 15.32 15.55 -16.23
C GLN A 59 15.76 14.09 -16.19
N ASN A 60 16.13 13.59 -15.01
CA ASN A 60 16.37 12.16 -14.82
C ASN A 60 15.02 11.46 -14.72
N VAL A 61 14.68 10.60 -15.69
CA VAL A 61 13.30 10.08 -15.84
C VAL A 61 13.03 8.76 -15.14
N TYR A 62 14.07 8.09 -14.63
CA TYR A 62 13.96 6.81 -13.93
C TYR A 62 14.52 6.84 -12.50
N ARG A 63 14.86 8.04 -12.01
CA ARG A 63 15.36 8.22 -10.65
C ARG A 63 14.22 8.40 -9.67
N PHE A 64 14.35 7.78 -8.51
CA PHE A 64 13.51 8.01 -7.34
C PHE A 64 14.39 8.20 -6.10
N GLY A 65 13.80 8.75 -5.04
CA GLY A 65 14.50 9.04 -3.79
C GLY A 65 14.93 10.49 -3.68
N GLY A 66 15.02 10.95 -2.43
CA GLY A 66 15.28 12.34 -2.11
C GLY A 66 15.37 12.59 -0.62
N ASN A 67 14.86 13.74 -0.19
CA ASN A 67 14.83 14.17 1.20
C ASN A 67 13.46 14.67 1.67
N ASN A 68 12.39 14.40 0.92
CA ASN A 68 11.05 14.91 1.20
C ASN A 68 10.10 13.77 1.59
N ASP A 69 10.07 13.41 2.87
CA ASP A 69 9.12 12.40 3.38
C ASP A 69 7.66 12.84 3.32
N SER A 70 7.40 14.12 3.06
CA SER A 70 6.07 14.68 2.80
C SER A 70 5.79 14.87 1.31
N ASP A 71 6.57 14.23 0.43
CA ASP A 71 6.31 14.24 -1.01
C ASP A 71 4.88 13.77 -1.32
N ASN A 72 4.29 14.39 -2.32
CA ASN A 72 2.99 14.02 -2.85
C ASN A 72 3.15 13.75 -4.34
N SER A 73 3.15 12.47 -4.68
CA SER A 73 3.30 11.95 -6.03
C SER A 73 1.94 11.66 -6.70
N GLY A 74 0.83 12.06 -6.07
CA GLY A 74 -0.54 11.92 -6.58
C GLY A 74 -1.42 10.99 -5.75
N GLU A 75 -2.41 10.42 -6.41
CA GLU A 75 -3.47 9.61 -5.82
C GLU A 75 -3.80 8.42 -6.73
N ILE A 76 -3.83 7.22 -6.16
CA ILE A 76 -4.34 6.00 -6.80
C ILE A 76 -5.43 5.44 -5.89
N GLN A 77 -6.68 5.55 -6.33
CA GLN A 77 -7.82 5.00 -5.61
C GLN A 77 -8.80 4.24 -6.50
N TYR A 78 -9.32 3.13 -5.99
CA TYR A 78 -10.24 2.22 -6.69
C TYR A 78 -9.67 1.77 -8.04
N VAL A 79 -8.43 1.28 -8.03
CA VAL A 79 -7.71 0.81 -9.22
C VAL A 79 -7.41 -0.67 -9.07
N SER A 80 -7.73 -1.44 -10.11
CA SER A 80 -7.38 -2.84 -10.24
C SER A 80 -6.39 -3.01 -11.38
N ILE A 81 -5.14 -3.33 -11.04
CA ILE A 81 -4.04 -3.57 -11.96
C ILE A 81 -3.94 -5.09 -12.14
N ARG A 82 -3.86 -5.58 -13.39
CA ARG A 82 -4.09 -7.01 -13.68
C ARG A 82 -3.09 -7.56 -14.68
N HIS A 83 -2.84 -8.87 -14.61
CA HIS A 83 -2.19 -9.70 -15.64
C HIS A 83 -0.78 -9.23 -16.08
N GLY A 84 -0.14 -8.38 -15.29
CA GLY A 84 1.17 -7.82 -15.61
C GLY A 84 2.34 -8.70 -15.14
N GLY A 85 3.54 -8.13 -15.04
CA GLY A 85 4.77 -8.87 -14.74
C GLY A 85 5.58 -9.26 -15.98
N PHE A 86 5.45 -8.53 -17.10
CA PHE A 86 6.29 -8.79 -18.27
C PHE A 86 7.78 -8.57 -17.94
N ALA A 87 8.60 -9.59 -18.20
CA ALA A 87 10.04 -9.54 -18.04
C ALA A 87 10.68 -8.61 -19.09
N PHE A 88 11.02 -7.38 -18.71
CA PHE A 88 11.65 -6.41 -19.63
C PHE A 88 13.18 -6.54 -19.67
N LEU A 89 13.78 -7.20 -18.68
CA LEU A 89 15.14 -7.75 -18.70
C LEU A 89 15.12 -9.16 -18.10
N ALA A 90 16.23 -9.91 -18.18
CA ALA A 90 16.29 -11.24 -17.58
C ALA A 90 16.16 -11.18 -16.05
N ASN A 91 15.16 -11.88 -15.49
CA ASN A 91 14.80 -11.86 -14.06
C ASN A 91 14.46 -10.44 -13.55
N LYS A 92 13.73 -9.70 -14.38
CA LYS A 92 13.31 -8.31 -14.16
C LYS A 92 11.93 -8.13 -14.76
N GLU A 93 10.96 -8.62 -14.03
CA GLU A 93 9.54 -8.44 -14.23
C GLU A 93 9.11 -7.12 -13.54
N LEU A 94 7.90 -6.65 -13.83
CA LEU A 94 7.34 -5.47 -13.16
C LEU A 94 6.23 -5.91 -12.20
N ASN A 95 6.34 -5.51 -10.94
CA ASN A 95 5.34 -5.76 -9.91
C ASN A 95 3.99 -5.12 -10.24
N GLY A 96 2.93 -5.51 -9.54
CA GLY A 96 1.60 -4.88 -9.66
C GLY A 96 1.65 -3.37 -9.53
N LEU A 97 2.06 -2.92 -8.34
CA LEU A 97 2.34 -1.52 -8.05
C LEU A 97 3.70 -1.37 -7.35
N SER A 98 4.67 -0.79 -8.06
CA SER A 98 5.97 -0.41 -7.52
C SER A 98 5.90 1.01 -6.96
N MET A 99 6.10 1.15 -5.65
CA MET A 99 6.04 2.41 -4.91
C MET A 99 7.45 2.88 -4.56
N CYS A 100 8.04 3.68 -5.43
CA CYS A 100 9.44 4.04 -5.34
C CYS A 100 9.62 5.39 -4.65
N ALA A 101 10.11 5.38 -3.39
CA ALA A 101 10.30 6.58 -2.56
C ALA A 101 9.07 7.51 -2.49
N LEU A 102 7.86 6.95 -2.42
CA LEU A 102 6.65 7.75 -2.27
C LEU A 102 6.58 8.37 -0.87
N GLY A 103 6.20 9.65 -0.81
CA GLY A 103 6.02 10.37 0.46
C GLY A 103 4.64 10.13 1.08
N ASN A 104 4.50 10.52 2.35
CA ASN A 104 3.25 10.38 3.09
C ASN A 104 2.15 11.39 2.68
N GLY A 105 2.45 12.28 1.72
CA GLY A 105 1.47 13.11 1.05
C GLY A 105 0.79 12.42 -0.14
N THR A 106 1.33 11.30 -0.62
CA THR A 106 0.75 10.46 -1.68
C THR A 106 -0.38 9.59 -1.12
N THR A 107 -1.46 9.43 -1.88
CA THR A 107 -2.60 8.59 -1.47
C THR A 107 -2.63 7.30 -2.26
N ILE A 108 -2.57 6.15 -1.57
CA ILE A 108 -2.74 4.81 -2.13
C ILE A 108 -3.82 4.11 -1.30
N ASP A 109 -5.03 3.98 -1.84
CA ASP A 109 -6.20 3.51 -1.09
C ASP A 109 -7.15 2.72 -2.02
N HIS A 110 -7.60 1.52 -1.65
CA HIS A 110 -8.39 0.64 -2.55
C HIS A 110 -7.66 0.35 -3.87
N VAL A 111 -6.55 -0.38 -3.78
CA VAL A 111 -5.79 -0.82 -4.96
C VAL A 111 -5.68 -2.34 -4.96
N GLU A 112 -5.89 -2.94 -6.12
CA GLU A 112 -5.73 -4.38 -6.33
C GLU A 112 -4.62 -4.66 -7.34
N ALA A 113 -3.76 -5.62 -7.01
CA ALA A 113 -2.85 -6.27 -7.94
C ALA A 113 -3.31 -7.73 -8.14
N TYR A 114 -3.72 -8.06 -9.35
CA TYR A 114 -4.32 -9.35 -9.71
C TYR A 114 -3.48 -10.07 -10.77
N ALA A 115 -3.07 -11.31 -10.51
CA ALA A 115 -2.37 -12.18 -11.46
C ALA A 115 -1.10 -11.55 -12.08
N PHE A 116 -0.18 -11.06 -11.25
CA PHE A 116 1.15 -10.63 -11.69
C PHE A 116 2.14 -11.79 -11.73
N ALA A 117 3.05 -11.78 -12.71
CA ALA A 117 4.14 -12.76 -12.82
C ALA A 117 5.31 -12.48 -11.87
N ASP A 118 5.17 -11.44 -11.05
CA ASP A 118 6.11 -10.96 -10.04
C ASP A 118 5.28 -10.53 -8.82
N ASP A 119 5.83 -9.67 -7.97
CA ASP A 119 5.16 -9.20 -6.77
C ASP A 119 3.84 -8.47 -7.03
N GLY A 120 2.92 -8.58 -6.07
CA GLY A 120 1.69 -7.77 -6.08
C GLY A 120 1.97 -6.29 -5.82
N PHE A 121 2.71 -6.01 -4.76
CA PHE A 121 3.09 -4.65 -4.36
C PHE A 121 4.52 -4.66 -3.87
N GLU A 122 5.33 -3.71 -4.34
CA GLU A 122 6.70 -3.55 -3.83
C GLU A 122 6.95 -2.11 -3.39
N PHE A 123 7.50 -1.95 -2.18
CA PHE A 123 7.83 -0.66 -1.60
C PHE A 123 9.34 -0.43 -1.63
N PHE A 124 9.82 0.41 -2.54
CA PHE A 124 11.22 0.81 -2.58
C PHE A 124 11.44 2.06 -1.72
N GLY A 125 11.55 1.86 -0.40
CA GLY A 125 11.73 2.93 0.58
C GLY A 125 10.54 3.89 0.70
N GLY A 126 10.80 5.10 1.21
CA GLY A 126 9.75 6.13 1.39
C GLY A 126 8.85 5.95 2.61
N THR A 127 7.78 6.75 2.65
CA THR A 127 6.89 6.95 3.81
C THR A 127 5.40 6.90 3.46
N VAL A 128 5.04 6.58 2.22
CA VAL A 128 3.65 6.48 1.77
C VAL A 128 2.83 5.63 2.73
N ASN A 129 1.60 6.05 3.00
CA ASN A 129 0.67 5.25 3.78
C ASN A 129 -0.29 4.54 2.83
N THR A 130 -0.69 3.31 3.15
CA THR A 130 -1.60 2.54 2.28
C THR A 130 -2.79 1.96 3.05
N LYS A 131 -3.96 1.95 2.41
CA LYS A 131 -5.17 1.38 3.01
C LYS A 131 -5.94 0.55 1.99
N TYR A 132 -6.55 -0.55 2.43
CA TYR A 132 -7.40 -1.39 1.58
C TYR A 132 -6.68 -1.92 0.32
N LEU A 133 -5.58 -2.65 0.51
CA LEU A 133 -4.84 -3.27 -0.59
C LEU A 133 -5.28 -4.72 -0.80
N VAL A 134 -5.43 -5.15 -2.04
CA VAL A 134 -5.74 -6.53 -2.43
C VAL A 134 -4.63 -7.08 -3.32
N SER A 135 -3.93 -8.12 -2.88
CA SER A 135 -2.93 -8.82 -3.67
C SER A 135 -3.42 -10.24 -3.94
N ALA A 136 -3.84 -10.50 -5.18
CA ALA A 136 -4.55 -11.73 -5.54
C ALA A 136 -3.82 -12.48 -6.65
N PHE A 137 -3.46 -13.74 -6.37
CA PHE A 137 -2.93 -14.67 -7.35
C PHE A 137 -1.64 -14.21 -8.04
N ASN A 138 -0.78 -13.46 -7.36
CA ASN A 138 0.53 -13.07 -7.87
C ASN A 138 1.53 -14.25 -7.75
N ASP A 139 2.51 -14.35 -8.65
CA ASP A 139 3.41 -15.50 -8.78
C ASP A 139 4.50 -15.52 -7.71
N ASP A 140 5.02 -14.34 -7.36
CA ASP A 140 6.08 -14.19 -6.36
C ASP A 140 5.51 -13.68 -5.03
N ASP A 141 6.02 -12.57 -4.50
CA ASP A 141 5.63 -12.08 -3.20
C ASP A 141 4.35 -11.27 -3.25
N THR A 142 3.55 -11.45 -2.21
CA THR A 142 2.30 -10.72 -2.11
C THR A 142 2.55 -9.23 -1.86
N PHE A 143 3.49 -8.93 -0.97
CA PHE A 143 3.95 -7.59 -0.57
C PHE A 143 5.44 -7.65 -0.26
N ASP A 144 6.27 -7.00 -1.06
CA ASP A 144 7.71 -6.82 -0.80
C ASP A 144 7.99 -5.40 -0.30
N THR A 145 8.95 -5.25 0.61
CA THR A 145 9.49 -3.96 1.00
C THR A 145 11.00 -3.98 0.95
N ASP A 146 11.57 -2.85 0.54
CA ASP A 146 13.00 -2.63 0.48
C ASP A 146 13.39 -1.20 0.90
N GLN A 147 14.70 -0.94 0.93
CA GLN A 147 15.28 0.42 1.01
C GLN A 147 14.77 1.33 2.16
N GLY A 148 14.39 0.74 3.31
CA GLY A 148 14.04 1.50 4.51
C GLY A 148 12.61 2.03 4.52
N TYR A 149 11.67 1.32 3.89
CA TYR A 149 10.24 1.69 3.92
C TYR A 149 9.71 1.80 5.36
N ARG A 150 8.97 2.88 5.63
CA ARG A 150 8.49 3.24 6.99
C ARG A 150 7.10 3.86 7.04
N GLY A 151 6.23 3.48 6.10
CA GLY A 151 4.84 3.94 6.04
C GLY A 151 3.91 3.34 7.11
N LYS A 152 2.67 3.83 7.14
CA LYS A 152 1.56 3.27 7.90
C LYS A 152 0.61 2.52 6.97
N ASN A 153 0.15 1.34 7.39
CA ASN A 153 -0.62 0.45 6.52
C ASN A 153 -1.80 -0.17 7.28
N GLN A 154 -2.95 -0.31 6.62
CA GLN A 154 -4.10 -1.00 7.21
C GLN A 154 -4.98 -1.71 6.17
N PHE A 155 -5.58 -2.85 6.55
CA PHE A 155 -6.50 -3.61 5.71
C PHE A 155 -5.84 -4.13 4.42
N TRP A 156 -4.65 -4.71 4.56
CA TRP A 156 -4.05 -5.50 3.49
C TRP A 156 -4.69 -6.88 3.44
N PHE A 157 -5.15 -7.28 2.26
CA PHE A 157 -5.69 -8.58 2.00
C PHE A 157 -4.88 -9.28 0.91
N SER A 158 -4.61 -10.56 1.10
CA SER A 158 -4.12 -11.39 0.02
C SER A 158 -4.67 -12.80 -0.02
N ILE A 159 -4.63 -13.34 -1.23
CA ILE A 159 -4.84 -14.75 -1.52
C ILE A 159 -3.90 -15.20 -2.63
N GLN A 160 -3.10 -16.22 -2.35
CA GLN A 160 -2.20 -16.80 -3.34
C GLN A 160 -2.87 -17.93 -4.13
N GLU A 161 -2.41 -18.11 -5.37
CA GLU A 161 -2.78 -19.26 -6.20
C GLU A 161 -2.06 -20.50 -5.70
N ASP A 162 -2.56 -21.67 -6.04
CA ASP A 162 -2.02 -22.94 -5.56
C ASP A 162 -0.72 -23.34 -6.30
N GLY A 163 -0.61 -23.03 -7.60
CA GLY A 163 0.54 -23.34 -8.43
C GLY A 163 1.64 -22.28 -8.45
N LYS A 164 1.27 -21.01 -8.27
CA LYS A 164 2.15 -19.83 -8.35
C LYS A 164 2.03 -18.97 -7.09
N ARG A 165 3.15 -18.86 -6.37
CA ARG A 165 3.31 -18.18 -5.08
C ARG A 165 4.78 -18.17 -4.64
N ASP A 166 5.15 -17.20 -3.82
CA ASP A 166 6.24 -17.33 -2.84
C ASP A 166 5.80 -16.92 -1.42
N ASN A 167 6.14 -15.73 -0.93
CA ASN A 167 5.85 -15.29 0.43
C ASN A 167 4.54 -14.47 0.51
N GLY A 168 3.85 -14.58 1.64
CA GLY A 168 2.80 -13.63 2.02
C GLY A 168 3.35 -12.21 2.25
N GLY A 169 4.64 -12.11 2.55
CA GLY A 169 5.41 -10.89 2.38
C GLY A 169 6.90 -11.15 2.62
N GLU A 170 7.74 -10.62 1.74
CA GLU A 170 9.18 -10.59 1.89
C GLU A 170 9.61 -9.18 2.26
N TRP A 171 10.08 -8.97 3.48
CA TRP A 171 10.32 -7.62 3.97
C TRP A 171 11.78 -7.42 4.24
N ASN A 172 12.44 -6.81 3.28
CA ASN A 172 13.83 -6.46 3.35
C ASN A 172 14.02 -5.01 3.82
N GLY A 173 15.07 -4.78 4.60
CA GLY A 173 15.41 -3.43 5.08
C GLY A 173 16.32 -2.69 4.12
N GLU A 174 17.00 -3.42 3.25
CA GLU A 174 17.97 -2.91 2.27
C GLU A 174 18.17 -3.90 1.12
N PRO A 175 18.47 -3.45 -0.10
CA PRO A 175 18.70 -4.35 -1.22
C PRO A 175 19.93 -5.23 -0.97
N ASN A 176 19.74 -6.54 -0.90
CA ASN A 176 20.78 -7.58 -0.97
C ASN A 176 22.02 -7.39 -0.07
N GLY A 177 21.87 -6.79 1.11
CA GLY A 177 22.98 -6.58 2.05
C GLY A 177 24.01 -5.55 1.57
N ILE A 178 23.65 -4.68 0.62
CA ILE A 178 24.53 -3.67 0.02
C ILE A 178 24.88 -2.56 1.01
N ALA A 179 24.00 -2.27 1.97
CA ALA A 179 24.26 -1.34 3.05
C ALA A 179 24.56 -2.09 4.37
N VAL A 180 25.08 -1.37 5.35
CA VAL A 180 25.31 -1.91 6.69
C VAL A 180 24.70 -0.92 7.67
N SER A 181 23.46 -1.18 8.09
CA SER A 181 22.77 -0.38 9.12
C SER A 181 22.55 1.09 8.74
N ASN A 182 22.25 1.38 7.46
CA ASN A 182 21.91 2.74 7.05
C ASN A 182 20.57 3.20 7.61
N ALA A 183 20.48 4.47 8.00
CA ALA A 183 19.21 5.12 8.29
C ALA A 183 18.55 5.65 7.00
N PRO A 184 17.22 5.71 6.94
CA PRO A 184 16.25 5.22 7.93
C PRO A 184 16.18 3.68 8.02
N ILE A 185 15.84 3.16 9.19
CA ILE A 185 15.56 1.73 9.36
C ILE A 185 14.17 1.43 8.78
N ALA A 186 14.01 0.29 8.10
CA ALA A 186 12.70 -0.17 7.66
C ALA A 186 11.86 -0.55 8.89
N ASN A 187 10.88 0.28 9.24
CA ASN A 187 10.09 0.15 10.46
C ASN A 187 8.61 0.51 10.25
N PHE A 188 8.09 0.17 9.07
CA PHE A 188 6.69 0.40 8.72
C PHE A 188 5.74 -0.29 9.71
N GLN A 189 4.51 0.23 9.77
CA GLN A 189 3.46 -0.28 10.63
C GLN A 189 2.35 -0.89 9.78
N LEU A 190 1.84 -2.04 10.21
CA LEU A 190 0.73 -2.74 9.57
C LEU A 190 -0.29 -3.17 10.63
N TYR A 191 -1.52 -2.72 10.47
CA TYR A 191 -2.67 -3.15 11.28
C TYR A 191 -3.66 -3.91 10.41
N ASN A 192 -4.34 -4.91 10.97
CA ASN A 192 -5.52 -5.51 10.33
C ASN A 192 -5.25 -6.06 8.93
N ALA A 193 -4.24 -6.92 8.76
CA ALA A 193 -4.01 -7.62 7.50
C ALA A 193 -4.55 -9.06 7.54
N THR A 194 -5.02 -9.59 6.42
CA THR A 194 -5.34 -11.02 6.24
C THR A 194 -4.54 -11.54 5.06
N PHE A 195 -3.57 -12.42 5.33
CA PHE A 195 -2.81 -13.13 4.31
C PHE A 195 -3.31 -14.57 4.22
N ILE A 196 -3.73 -14.97 3.02
CA ILE A 196 -4.14 -16.34 2.70
C ILE A 196 -3.09 -16.92 1.73
N GLY A 197 -2.41 -17.99 2.15
CA GLY A 197 -1.38 -18.64 1.35
C GLY A 197 -1.94 -19.42 0.16
N ALA A 198 -1.18 -20.37 -0.38
CA ALA A 198 -1.58 -21.15 -1.56
C ALA A 198 -2.54 -22.33 -1.26
N GLY A 199 -2.71 -22.68 0.01
CA GLY A 199 -3.53 -23.80 0.43
C GLY A 199 -2.95 -25.16 0.08
N ASN A 200 -3.75 -26.21 0.28
CA ASN A 200 -3.30 -27.59 0.24
C ASN A 200 -3.55 -28.32 -1.10
N GLY A 201 -3.84 -27.57 -2.18
CA GLY A 201 -4.32 -28.12 -3.45
C GLY A 201 -3.24 -28.59 -4.42
N GLY A 202 -1.99 -28.17 -4.21
CA GLY A 202 -1.03 -28.04 -5.31
C GLY A 202 -0.12 -29.22 -5.57
N THR A 203 0.49 -29.18 -6.74
CA THR A 203 1.60 -30.06 -7.15
C THR A 203 2.97 -29.42 -6.90
N ASN A 204 3.00 -28.14 -6.50
CA ASN A 204 4.22 -27.36 -6.38
C ASN A 204 4.93 -27.64 -5.05
N THR A 205 6.15 -28.17 -5.13
CA THR A 205 6.92 -28.59 -3.98
C THR A 205 7.68 -27.45 -3.29
N THR A 206 7.70 -26.21 -3.80
CA THR A 206 8.43 -25.09 -3.17
C THR A 206 7.80 -24.64 -1.85
N ALA A 207 8.60 -24.02 -0.99
CA ALA A 207 8.10 -23.47 0.26
C ALA A 207 7.15 -22.30 -0.03
N ASN A 208 6.19 -22.09 0.87
CA ASN A 208 5.25 -20.97 0.83
C ASN A 208 5.25 -20.36 2.24
N HIS A 209 6.07 -19.34 2.44
CA HIS A 209 6.22 -18.72 3.74
C HIS A 209 5.14 -17.66 3.98
N GLY A 210 4.78 -17.45 5.25
CA GLY A 210 3.91 -16.35 5.63
C GLY A 210 4.64 -15.02 5.47
N LEU A 211 5.39 -14.61 6.49
CA LEU A 211 6.25 -13.43 6.44
C LEU A 211 7.72 -13.85 6.49
N THR A 212 8.51 -13.41 5.53
CA THR A 212 9.96 -13.52 5.53
C THR A 212 10.56 -12.15 5.80
N ILE A 213 10.98 -11.91 7.05
CA ILE A 213 11.60 -10.67 7.49
C ILE A 213 13.11 -10.77 7.32
N ARG A 214 13.64 -9.97 6.40
CA ARG A 214 15.02 -9.96 5.92
C ARG A 214 15.78 -8.74 6.42
N GLN A 215 17.04 -8.63 6.01
CA GLN A 215 18.11 -7.87 6.66
C GLN A 215 17.70 -6.43 7.03
N TYR A 216 17.89 -6.09 8.30
CA TYR A 216 17.58 -4.77 8.89
C TYR A 216 16.11 -4.32 8.84
N SER A 217 15.18 -5.17 8.39
CA SER A 217 13.76 -4.92 8.52
C SER A 217 13.30 -5.09 9.97
N SER A 218 12.48 -4.15 10.45
CA SER A 218 11.96 -4.09 11.82
C SER A 218 10.47 -3.69 11.84
N PRO A 219 9.62 -4.44 11.12
CA PRO A 219 8.21 -4.08 10.97
C PRO A 219 7.48 -4.14 12.31
N LYS A 220 6.36 -3.42 12.36
CA LYS A 220 5.41 -3.49 13.46
C LYS A 220 4.07 -4.00 12.95
N VAL A 221 3.72 -5.24 13.24
CA VAL A 221 2.51 -5.91 12.70
C VAL A 221 1.55 -6.27 13.82
N TYR A 222 0.33 -5.76 13.70
CA TYR A 222 -0.70 -5.88 14.73
C TYR A 222 -2.02 -6.36 14.16
N ASN A 223 -2.80 -7.07 14.96
CA ASN A 223 -4.19 -7.44 14.65
C ASN A 223 -4.32 -8.15 13.30
N SER A 224 -3.39 -9.00 12.90
CA SER A 224 -3.35 -9.59 11.56
C SER A 224 -3.53 -11.10 11.58
N ILE A 225 -3.96 -11.66 10.45
CA ILE A 225 -4.19 -13.09 10.25
C ILE A 225 -3.26 -13.57 9.13
N LEU A 226 -2.57 -14.66 9.39
CA LEU A 226 -1.83 -15.44 8.39
C LEU A 226 -2.39 -16.85 8.43
N THR A 227 -2.89 -17.32 7.30
CA THR A 227 -3.51 -18.64 7.22
C THR A 227 -3.38 -19.30 5.85
N ASP A 228 -3.60 -20.61 5.80
CA ASP A 228 -3.63 -21.41 4.57
C ASP A 228 -2.34 -21.39 3.71
N PHE A 229 -1.15 -21.26 4.33
CA PHE A 229 0.17 -21.36 3.69
C PHE A 229 0.73 -22.80 3.61
N THR A 230 -0.18 -23.77 3.72
CA THR A 230 -0.02 -25.22 3.56
C THR A 230 0.86 -26.01 4.52
N THR A 231 0.48 -27.28 4.62
CA THR A 231 1.01 -28.29 5.54
C THR A 231 1.50 -29.57 4.87
N SER A 232 1.17 -29.80 3.59
CA SER A 232 1.41 -31.06 2.89
C SER A 232 2.75 -31.14 2.15
N HIS A 233 3.38 -30.00 1.86
CA HIS A 233 4.57 -30.00 1.02
C HIS A 233 5.86 -30.38 1.75
N GLY A 234 5.85 -30.53 3.09
CA GLY A 234 7.03 -30.97 3.85
C GLY A 234 8.29 -30.11 3.65
N ASN A 235 8.18 -28.95 2.99
CA ASN A 235 9.31 -28.26 2.37
C ASN A 235 9.77 -27.02 3.14
N GLY A 236 9.56 -27.00 4.46
CA GLY A 236 10.11 -25.94 5.30
C GLY A 236 9.39 -24.59 5.23
N SER A 237 8.12 -24.54 4.79
CA SER A 237 7.27 -23.34 4.98
C SER A 237 7.30 -22.89 6.44
N VAL A 238 7.38 -21.58 6.64
CA VAL A 238 7.42 -20.95 7.97
C VAL A 238 6.46 -19.77 7.97
N GLY A 239 5.61 -19.68 9.00
CA GLY A 239 4.67 -18.55 9.12
C GLY A 239 5.33 -17.22 9.43
N LEU A 240 6.24 -17.19 10.41
CA LEU A 240 7.07 -16.04 10.72
C LEU A 240 8.54 -16.47 10.59
N ASN A 241 9.20 -15.99 9.55
CA ASN A 241 10.59 -16.32 9.25
C ASN A 241 11.45 -15.07 9.40
N ILE A 242 12.30 -15.02 10.43
CA ILE A 242 13.37 -13.99 10.49
C ILE A 242 14.63 -14.63 9.93
N SER A 243 14.91 -14.37 8.66
CA SER A 243 15.85 -15.16 7.84
C SER A 243 17.31 -14.93 8.22
N ASP A 244 17.64 -13.75 8.76
CA ASP A 244 19.02 -13.35 9.09
C ASP A 244 19.19 -12.87 10.55
N THR A 245 20.46 -12.63 10.93
CA THR A 245 20.82 -12.21 12.29
C THR A 245 20.59 -10.73 12.56
N GLN A 246 20.59 -9.89 11.53
CA GLN A 246 20.46 -8.44 11.61
C GLN A 246 19.03 -8.09 12.03
N SER A 247 18.02 -8.68 11.38
CA SER A 247 16.62 -8.51 11.78
C SER A 247 16.28 -9.23 13.08
N GLY A 248 16.96 -10.34 13.38
CA GLY A 248 16.91 -10.94 14.72
C GLY A 248 17.41 -10.00 15.83
N ALA A 249 18.44 -9.19 15.55
CA ALA A 249 18.93 -8.17 16.47
C ALA A 249 17.92 -7.02 16.63
N MET A 250 17.20 -6.63 15.58
CA MET A 250 16.12 -5.63 15.66
C MET A 250 14.99 -6.08 16.59
N LEU A 251 14.61 -7.36 16.54
CA LEU A 251 13.64 -7.93 17.48
C LEU A 251 14.17 -7.93 18.92
N THR A 252 15.43 -8.36 19.11
CA THR A 252 16.06 -8.41 20.44
C THR A 252 16.21 -7.01 21.05
N ALA A 253 16.43 -5.99 20.22
CA ALA A 253 16.51 -4.58 20.63
C ALA A 253 15.14 -3.93 20.88
N GLY A 254 14.02 -4.62 20.60
CA GLY A 254 12.67 -4.09 20.76
C GLY A 254 12.24 -3.09 19.67
N LEU A 255 12.92 -3.10 18.52
CA LEU A 255 12.59 -2.23 17.37
C LEU A 255 11.51 -2.85 16.48
N MET A 256 11.56 -4.19 16.31
CA MET A 256 10.53 -5.00 15.65
C MET A 256 9.48 -5.45 16.65
N ASP A 257 8.20 -5.42 16.28
CA ASP A 257 7.12 -5.81 17.19
C ASP A 257 5.93 -6.43 16.46
N LEU A 258 5.65 -7.71 16.74
CA LEU A 258 4.47 -8.39 16.21
C LEU A 258 3.60 -8.85 17.39
N ARG A 259 2.33 -8.42 17.43
CA ARG A 259 1.39 -8.73 18.52
C ARG A 259 -0.05 -8.85 18.05
N GLU A 260 -0.87 -9.59 18.81
CA GLU A 260 -2.29 -9.80 18.52
C GLU A 260 -2.52 -10.36 17.11
N ASN A 261 -1.61 -11.20 16.61
CA ASN A 261 -1.74 -11.85 15.32
C ASN A 261 -2.17 -13.31 15.47
N ILE A 262 -2.93 -13.81 14.49
CA ILE A 262 -3.19 -15.24 14.33
C ILE A 262 -2.27 -15.75 13.21
N VAL A 263 -1.45 -16.75 13.51
CA VAL A 263 -0.55 -17.39 12.54
C VAL A 263 -0.86 -18.88 12.55
N ALA A 264 -1.74 -19.30 11.65
CA ALA A 264 -2.32 -20.64 11.60
C ALA A 264 -2.21 -21.26 10.21
N GLY A 265 -2.54 -22.54 10.05
CA GLY A 265 -2.54 -23.18 8.71
C GLY A 265 -1.15 -23.45 8.12
N PHE A 266 -0.16 -23.78 8.97
CA PHE A 266 1.20 -24.18 8.60
C PHE A 266 1.49 -25.62 9.09
N GLY A 267 2.21 -26.44 8.31
CA GLY A 267 2.33 -27.88 8.62
C GLY A 267 3.51 -28.34 9.45
N SER A 268 4.63 -27.63 9.38
CA SER A 268 5.86 -28.03 10.08
C SER A 268 6.24 -27.01 11.15
N ALA A 269 6.52 -25.76 10.76
CA ALA A 269 6.95 -24.71 11.66
C ALA A 269 6.13 -23.43 11.45
N VAL A 270 5.56 -22.90 12.54
CA VAL A 270 4.94 -21.56 12.49
C VAL A 270 6.01 -20.47 12.63
N THR A 271 7.12 -20.77 13.30
CA THR A 271 8.24 -19.86 13.52
C THR A 271 9.56 -20.58 13.28
N ASN A 272 10.58 -19.86 12.83
CA ASN A 272 11.97 -20.30 12.94
C ASN A 272 12.55 -19.97 14.35
N ALA A 273 13.80 -20.37 14.62
CA ALA A 273 14.41 -20.17 15.93
C ALA A 273 14.49 -18.69 16.38
N ARG A 274 14.68 -17.76 15.43
CA ARG A 274 14.79 -16.32 15.72
C ARG A 274 13.45 -15.66 16.03
N SER A 275 12.37 -16.15 15.41
CA SER A 275 11.01 -15.63 15.58
C SER A 275 10.21 -16.38 16.65
N ALA A 276 10.75 -17.45 17.24
CA ALA A 276 10.05 -18.27 18.23
C ALA A 276 9.48 -17.44 19.41
N ILE A 277 10.18 -16.38 19.82
CA ILE A 277 9.72 -15.48 20.89
C ILE A 277 8.42 -14.74 20.53
N LEU A 278 8.12 -14.55 19.25
CA LEU A 278 6.89 -13.90 18.80
C LEU A 278 5.65 -14.72 19.16
N LEU A 279 5.76 -16.05 19.25
CA LEU A 279 4.65 -16.92 19.67
C LEU A 279 4.76 -17.38 21.13
N SER A 280 5.97 -17.57 21.66
CA SER A 280 6.15 -18.13 23.01
C SER A 280 5.98 -17.11 24.14
N ASP A 281 6.16 -15.82 23.85
CA ASP A 281 5.89 -14.75 24.81
C ASP A 281 4.38 -14.43 24.85
N ALA A 282 3.70 -14.88 25.90
CA ALA A 282 2.27 -14.66 26.09
C ALA A 282 1.88 -13.18 26.12
N SER A 283 2.79 -12.26 26.47
CA SER A 283 2.50 -10.81 26.47
C SER A 283 2.29 -10.25 25.06
N ARG A 284 2.72 -10.97 24.02
CA ARG A 284 2.49 -10.61 22.62
C ARG A 284 1.11 -11.01 22.12
N SER A 285 0.45 -11.97 22.78
CA SER A 285 -0.89 -12.46 22.42
C SER A 285 -1.03 -12.88 20.95
N ASN A 286 0.07 -13.35 20.34
CA ASN A 286 -0.01 -14.05 19.06
C ASN A 286 -0.46 -15.49 19.31
N SER A 287 -1.20 -16.09 18.37
CA SER A 287 -1.76 -17.43 18.54
C SER A 287 -1.78 -18.22 17.24
N THR A 288 -1.95 -19.54 17.33
CA THR A 288 -1.97 -20.47 16.18
C THR A 288 -3.33 -21.12 15.96
N VAL A 289 -4.39 -20.48 16.48
CA VAL A 289 -5.77 -20.99 16.37
C VAL A 289 -6.33 -20.75 14.97
N ASN A 290 -7.25 -21.61 14.52
CA ASN A 290 -7.96 -21.35 13.27
C ASN A 290 -8.70 -20.00 13.37
N PRO A 291 -8.44 -19.04 12.46
CA PRO A 291 -9.10 -17.73 12.50
C PRO A 291 -10.60 -17.80 12.21
N LEU A 292 -11.13 -18.92 11.71
CA LEU A 292 -12.52 -19.10 11.31
C LEU A 292 -12.98 -18.00 10.34
N LEU A 293 -12.28 -17.89 9.20
CA LEU A 293 -12.80 -17.16 8.04
C LEU A 293 -14.04 -17.89 7.51
N THR A 294 -15.00 -17.16 6.94
CA THR A 294 -16.27 -17.74 6.44
C THR A 294 -16.02 -18.82 5.39
N SER A 295 -15.21 -18.52 4.37
CA SER A 295 -14.76 -19.52 3.40
C SER A 295 -13.52 -19.04 2.64
N ILE A 296 -12.69 -20.00 2.21
CA ILE A 296 -11.54 -19.74 1.35
C ILE A 296 -11.76 -20.52 0.05
N SER A 297 -11.80 -19.82 -1.07
CA SER A 297 -11.86 -20.42 -2.42
C SER A 297 -10.87 -19.70 -3.33
N ARG A 298 -10.27 -20.48 -4.23
CA ARG A 298 -9.40 -20.00 -5.33
C ARG A 298 -10.07 -20.20 -6.68
N LEU A 299 -11.37 -20.49 -6.67
CA LEU A 299 -12.19 -20.72 -7.85
C LEU A 299 -13.14 -19.54 -7.99
N ASN A 300 -13.55 -19.26 -9.22
CA ASN A 300 -14.61 -18.30 -9.53
C ASN A 300 -16.01 -18.90 -9.26
N ASP A 301 -16.21 -19.41 -8.05
CA ASP A 301 -17.41 -20.11 -7.59
C ASP A 301 -18.23 -19.32 -6.56
N HIS A 302 -17.94 -18.02 -6.42
CA HIS A 302 -18.52 -17.13 -5.42
C HIS A 302 -18.31 -17.58 -3.97
N ALA A 303 -17.29 -18.38 -3.69
CA ALA A 303 -17.05 -18.94 -2.36
C ALA A 303 -15.82 -18.36 -1.63
N LEU A 304 -15.17 -17.31 -2.13
CA LEU A 304 -14.11 -16.60 -1.39
C LEU A 304 -14.71 -15.54 -0.46
N ASP A 305 -14.93 -15.89 0.81
CA ASP A 305 -15.42 -14.96 1.83
C ASP A 305 -14.42 -14.84 2.99
N PRO A 306 -13.47 -13.89 2.91
CA PRO A 306 -12.43 -13.70 3.92
C PRO A 306 -12.93 -12.98 5.18
N ARG A 307 -14.24 -12.70 5.31
CA ARG A 307 -14.81 -12.18 6.55
C ARG A 307 -14.70 -13.21 7.68
N LEU A 308 -14.77 -12.71 8.91
CA LEU A 308 -14.77 -13.54 10.10
C LEU A 308 -16.14 -14.19 10.32
N ALA A 309 -16.15 -15.49 10.62
CA ALA A 309 -17.36 -16.15 11.12
C ALA A 309 -17.76 -15.60 12.50
N THR A 310 -19.03 -15.75 12.88
CA THR A 310 -19.61 -15.16 14.11
C THR A 310 -18.98 -15.61 15.42
N ASN A 311 -18.27 -16.75 15.44
CA ASN A 311 -17.57 -17.31 16.60
C ASN A 311 -16.05 -17.26 16.44
N SER A 312 -15.54 -16.47 15.49
CA SER A 312 -14.12 -16.38 15.21
C SER A 312 -13.32 -15.88 16.44
N PRO A 313 -12.17 -16.50 16.76
CA PRO A 313 -11.27 -16.00 17.78
C PRO A 313 -10.60 -14.67 17.39
N ALA A 314 -10.71 -14.26 16.12
CA ALA A 314 -10.24 -12.97 15.63
C ALA A 314 -11.22 -11.81 15.92
N LEU A 315 -12.41 -12.05 16.48
CA LEU A 315 -13.39 -10.99 16.78
C LEU A 315 -13.03 -10.10 17.97
N SER A 316 -11.86 -10.31 18.57
CA SER A 316 -11.35 -9.46 19.64
C SER A 316 -9.85 -9.21 19.47
N THR A 317 -9.43 -8.03 19.90
CA THR A 317 -8.03 -7.66 20.10
C THR A 317 -7.91 -6.72 21.30
N SER A 318 -6.78 -6.78 22.00
CA SER A 318 -6.43 -5.80 23.03
C SER A 318 -5.66 -4.59 22.49
N ILE A 319 -5.12 -4.67 21.27
CA ILE A 319 -4.38 -3.59 20.63
C ILE A 319 -5.33 -2.75 19.78
N VAL A 320 -5.44 -1.48 20.13
CA VAL A 320 -6.21 -0.50 19.37
C VAL A 320 -5.25 0.32 18.51
N ALA A 321 -5.54 0.42 17.21
CA ALA A 321 -4.77 1.27 16.31
C ALA A 321 -4.83 2.76 16.75
N PRO A 322 -3.78 3.55 16.49
CA PRO A 322 -3.77 4.97 16.81
C PRO A 322 -4.98 5.72 16.23
N ASN A 323 -5.61 6.60 17.00
CA ASN A 323 -6.68 7.47 16.50
C ASN A 323 -6.09 8.76 15.93
N ASP A 324 -5.34 8.65 14.83
CA ASP A 324 -4.56 9.73 14.24
C ASP A 324 -5.12 10.25 12.90
N GLY A 325 -6.33 9.82 12.53
CA GLY A 325 -6.99 10.15 11.28
C GLY A 325 -6.63 9.24 10.11
N PHE A 326 -5.59 8.41 10.21
CA PHE A 326 -5.25 7.43 9.19
C PHE A 326 -5.90 6.06 9.49
N TYR A 327 -5.64 5.52 10.68
CA TYR A 327 -6.15 4.20 11.05
C TYR A 327 -7.63 4.22 11.43
N THR A 328 -8.35 3.19 11.01
CA THR A 328 -9.64 2.81 11.56
C THR A 328 -9.42 1.98 12.84
N GLN A 329 -10.13 2.30 13.93
CA GLN A 329 -10.03 1.52 15.17
C GLN A 329 -10.88 0.24 15.09
N ALA A 330 -10.39 -0.77 14.37
CA ALA A 330 -11.02 -2.08 14.26
C ALA A 330 -10.85 -2.91 15.55
N GLY A 331 -11.95 -3.43 16.09
CA GLY A 331 -11.97 -4.27 17.29
C GLY A 331 -11.69 -5.75 17.03
N TYR A 332 -11.20 -6.11 15.85
CA TYR A 332 -10.95 -7.47 15.39
C TYR A 332 -9.55 -7.60 14.79
N LYS A 333 -9.10 -8.83 14.57
CA LYS A 333 -7.89 -9.20 13.83
C LYS A 333 -8.26 -9.53 12.38
N GLY A 334 -7.37 -9.25 11.43
CA GLY A 334 -7.60 -9.45 10.00
C GLY A 334 -8.10 -8.19 9.29
N ALA A 335 -8.14 -8.28 7.96
CA ALA A 335 -8.57 -7.23 7.05
C ALA A 335 -10.10 -7.03 7.03
N PHE A 336 -10.87 -8.03 7.45
CA PHE A 336 -12.33 -8.03 7.39
C PHE A 336 -12.93 -8.36 8.75
N GLY A 337 -14.01 -7.67 9.10
CA GLY A 337 -14.84 -8.01 10.26
C GLY A 337 -15.88 -9.06 9.88
N THR A 338 -17.05 -9.05 10.53
CA THR A 338 -18.17 -9.95 10.19
C THR A 338 -19.13 -9.38 9.15
N SER A 339 -19.14 -8.05 8.96
CA SER A 339 -20.20 -7.37 8.23
C SER A 339 -19.80 -6.93 6.82
N THR A 340 -18.64 -6.30 6.69
CA THR A 340 -18.29 -5.57 5.46
C THR A 340 -17.21 -6.32 4.68
N LEU A 341 -17.53 -6.70 3.43
CA LEU A 341 -16.56 -7.20 2.47
C LEU A 341 -16.14 -6.04 1.53
N TRP A 342 -15.24 -5.18 2.01
CA TRP A 342 -14.85 -3.93 1.29
C TRP A 342 -14.16 -4.17 -0.06
N ALA A 343 -13.77 -5.41 -0.37
CA ALA A 343 -13.20 -5.79 -1.66
C ALA A 343 -14.27 -5.96 -2.76
N GLU A 344 -15.57 -5.99 -2.42
CA GLU A 344 -16.66 -6.08 -3.41
C GLU A 344 -16.79 -4.81 -4.26
N SER A 345 -17.42 -4.93 -5.43
CA SER A 345 -17.82 -3.86 -6.35
C SER A 345 -16.73 -3.11 -7.11
N TRP A 346 -15.45 -3.32 -6.81
CA TRP A 346 -14.35 -2.63 -7.53
C TRP A 346 -13.15 -3.53 -7.89
N THR A 347 -13.05 -4.72 -7.31
CA THR A 347 -11.95 -5.66 -7.58
C THR A 347 -12.24 -6.57 -8.77
N ALA A 348 -11.18 -7.12 -9.35
CA ALA A 348 -11.19 -8.26 -10.26
C ALA A 348 -11.76 -9.50 -9.56
N LEU A 349 -11.41 -9.73 -8.30
CA LEU A 349 -11.98 -10.82 -7.50
C LEU A 349 -13.51 -10.81 -7.51
N ASP A 350 -14.14 -9.66 -7.29
CA ASP A 350 -15.59 -9.51 -7.39
C ASP A 350 -16.09 -9.67 -8.82
N ALA A 351 -15.48 -8.91 -9.74
CA ALA A 351 -15.86 -8.84 -11.14
C ALA A 351 -15.81 -10.21 -11.84
N LEU A 352 -14.89 -11.09 -11.46
CA LEU A 352 -14.67 -12.43 -12.01
C LEU A 352 -15.40 -13.53 -11.22
N GLY A 353 -16.17 -13.19 -10.19
CA GLY A 353 -17.02 -14.13 -9.46
C GLY A 353 -16.31 -14.99 -8.42
N PHE A 354 -15.20 -14.53 -7.84
CA PHE A 354 -14.59 -15.19 -6.68
C PHE A 354 -15.35 -14.86 -5.39
N LEU A 355 -15.72 -13.59 -5.21
CA LEU A 355 -16.43 -13.13 -4.01
C LEU A 355 -17.92 -13.53 -4.04
N PRO A 356 -18.56 -13.70 -2.87
CA PRO A 356 -19.98 -13.95 -2.75
C PRO A 356 -20.81 -12.91 -3.51
N CYS A 357 -21.91 -13.36 -4.11
CA CYS A 357 -22.92 -12.46 -4.65
C CYS A 357 -23.75 -11.89 -3.49
N GLU A 358 -23.22 -10.92 -2.75
CA GLU A 358 -24.04 -10.18 -1.80
C GLU A 358 -24.99 -9.22 -2.53
N THR A 359 -26.23 -9.15 -2.04
CA THR A 359 -27.24 -8.23 -2.57
C THR A 359 -26.93 -6.83 -2.04
N VAL A 360 -26.18 -6.04 -2.81
CA VAL A 360 -26.05 -4.57 -2.72
C VAL A 360 -25.83 -4.05 -1.29
N ILE A 361 -24.56 -3.86 -0.91
CA ILE A 361 -24.25 -2.78 0.02
C ILE A 361 -24.15 -1.53 -0.84
N THR A 362 -25.12 -0.60 -0.67
CA THR A 362 -25.05 0.77 -1.20
C THR A 362 -23.62 1.28 -1.09
N PRO A 363 -23.04 1.89 -2.16
CA PRO A 363 -21.73 2.53 -2.05
C PRO A 363 -21.72 3.38 -0.78
N ALA A 364 -20.70 3.16 0.06
CA ALA A 364 -20.41 4.10 1.13
C ALA A 364 -20.44 5.51 0.53
N ALA A 365 -21.03 6.46 1.26
CA ALA A 365 -21.22 7.84 0.82
C ALA A 365 -20.03 8.29 -0.02
N ALA A 366 -20.32 8.76 -1.23
CA ALA A 366 -19.31 9.17 -2.22
C ALA A 366 -18.13 9.81 -1.49
N VAL A 367 -16.94 9.21 -1.66
CA VAL A 367 -15.69 9.77 -1.16
C VAL A 367 -15.73 11.25 -1.48
N VAL A 368 -15.67 12.09 -0.45
CA VAL A 368 -15.48 13.53 -0.64
C VAL A 368 -14.06 13.64 -1.17
N VAL A 369 -13.92 13.58 -2.50
CA VAL A 369 -12.67 13.85 -3.18
C VAL A 369 -12.23 15.23 -2.65
N PRO A 370 -11.00 15.42 -2.16
CA PRO A 370 -10.56 16.76 -1.81
C PRO A 370 -10.54 17.62 -3.09
N PRO A 371 -10.89 18.92 -3.01
CA PRO A 371 -10.82 19.78 -4.18
C PRO A 371 -9.38 19.82 -4.71
N ASN A 372 -9.19 19.77 -6.03
CA ASN A 372 -7.90 19.85 -6.69
C ASN A 372 -7.11 21.08 -6.20
N ALA A 373 -5.78 20.95 -6.17
CA ALA A 373 -4.89 22.06 -5.84
C ALA A 373 -5.22 23.29 -6.69
N VAL A 374 -5.48 24.41 -6.00
CA VAL A 374 -5.94 25.64 -6.64
C VAL A 374 -4.76 26.46 -7.14
N THR A 375 -4.65 26.66 -8.46
CA THR A 375 -3.74 27.67 -9.02
C THR A 375 -4.39 29.05 -8.97
N LEU A 376 -3.72 30.01 -8.34
CA LEU A 376 -4.16 31.40 -8.32
C LEU A 376 -3.47 32.19 -9.42
N THR A 377 -4.25 32.97 -10.17
CA THR A 377 -3.73 34.01 -11.05
C THR A 377 -4.27 35.36 -10.62
N ILE A 378 -3.42 36.39 -10.66
CA ILE A 378 -3.82 37.75 -10.33
C ILE A 378 -3.75 38.56 -11.62
N THR A 379 -4.86 39.21 -11.97
CA THR A 379 -4.96 40.05 -13.17
C THR A 379 -5.42 41.45 -12.80
N PRO A 380 -4.79 42.52 -13.33
CA PRO A 380 -5.26 43.88 -13.12
C PRO A 380 -6.68 44.11 -13.66
N SER A 381 -7.51 44.85 -12.94
CA SER A 381 -8.88 45.20 -13.34
C SER A 381 -9.24 46.62 -12.91
N GLY A 382 -8.69 47.61 -13.60
CA GLY A 382 -8.89 49.02 -13.27
C GLY A 382 -8.32 49.38 -11.89
N ALA A 383 -9.15 49.92 -11.00
CA ALA A 383 -8.78 50.19 -9.60
C ALA A 383 -8.77 48.93 -8.70
N ASN A 384 -9.05 47.76 -9.28
CA ASN A 384 -9.16 46.48 -8.59
C ASN A 384 -8.13 45.47 -9.14
N ALA A 385 -7.98 44.37 -8.41
CA ALA A 385 -7.30 43.16 -8.85
C ALA A 385 -8.32 42.01 -8.88
N ASN A 386 -8.28 41.24 -9.97
CA ASN A 386 -9.03 40.00 -10.09
C ASN A 386 -8.13 38.84 -9.68
N ILE A 387 -8.52 38.14 -8.63
CA ILE A 387 -7.91 36.89 -8.17
C ILE A 387 -8.74 35.76 -8.75
N ASN A 388 -8.16 35.02 -9.68
CA ASN A 388 -8.84 33.94 -10.37
C ASN A 388 -8.34 32.59 -9.88
N CYS A 389 -9.26 31.64 -9.76
CA CYS A 389 -8.95 30.24 -9.45
C CYS A 389 -9.77 29.29 -10.31
N ASN A 390 -9.20 28.14 -10.66
CA ASN A 390 -10.00 27.05 -11.22
C ASN A 390 -10.88 26.46 -10.11
N SER A 391 -12.13 26.13 -10.45
CA SER A 391 -13.09 25.56 -9.50
C SER A 391 -13.65 24.24 -9.97
N GLN A 392 -14.12 23.43 -9.04
CA GLN A 392 -14.80 22.16 -9.29
C GLN A 392 -16.24 22.23 -8.78
N VAL A 393 -17.16 21.62 -9.51
CA VAL A 393 -18.55 21.46 -9.06
C VAL A 393 -18.55 20.65 -7.76
N GLY A 394 -19.33 21.10 -6.77
CA GLY A 394 -19.48 20.40 -5.49
C GLY A 394 -18.72 21.02 -4.31
N TYR A 395 -17.85 22.01 -4.55
CA TYR A 395 -17.09 22.70 -3.49
C TYR A 395 -17.45 24.18 -3.39
N SER A 396 -17.13 24.79 -2.25
CA SER A 396 -17.29 26.23 -2.01
C SER A 396 -15.93 26.90 -1.85
N TYR A 397 -15.70 27.98 -2.61
CA TYR A 397 -14.42 28.69 -2.65
C TYR A 397 -14.55 30.04 -1.95
N GLN A 398 -13.79 30.24 -0.88
CA GLN A 398 -13.71 31.48 -0.12
C GLN A 398 -12.38 32.17 -0.38
N LEU A 399 -12.40 33.39 -0.93
CA LEU A 399 -11.22 34.23 -0.93
C LEU A 399 -10.96 34.76 0.48
N GLU A 400 -9.72 34.66 0.93
CA GLU A 400 -9.27 35.20 2.20
C GLU A 400 -8.02 36.04 2.00
N SER A 401 -7.83 37.05 2.86
CA SER A 401 -6.66 37.92 2.85
C SER A 401 -6.00 38.08 4.21
N SER A 402 -4.77 38.57 4.17
CA SER A 402 -3.96 38.91 5.33
C SER A 402 -2.96 40.02 5.02
N ALA A 403 -2.56 40.76 6.05
CA ALA A 403 -1.47 41.74 5.95
C ALA A 403 -0.07 41.08 5.99
N THR A 404 0.04 39.82 6.42
CA THR A 404 1.30 39.07 6.51
C THR A 404 1.17 37.71 5.83
N LEU A 405 2.29 37.13 5.37
CA LEU A 405 2.31 35.87 4.62
C LEU A 405 1.86 34.65 5.43
N ASN A 406 2.08 34.67 6.76
CA ASN A 406 1.78 33.57 7.68
C ASN A 406 1.02 34.08 8.91
N PRO A 407 -0.25 34.49 8.76
CA PRO A 407 -1.02 34.98 9.90
C PRO A 407 -1.56 33.82 10.73
N THR A 408 -1.91 34.09 11.98
CA THR A 408 -2.65 33.15 12.84
C THR A 408 -4.10 32.98 12.41
N ALA A 409 -4.65 33.93 11.66
CA ALA A 409 -5.98 33.88 11.08
C ALA A 409 -6.04 34.65 9.76
N TRP A 410 -6.83 34.14 8.82
CA TRP A 410 -7.13 34.81 7.55
C TRP A 410 -8.52 35.43 7.61
N GLY A 411 -8.69 36.60 6.99
CA GLY A 411 -9.98 37.30 6.92
C GLY A 411 -10.68 37.05 5.60
N ASN A 412 -12.00 36.80 5.61
CA ASN A 412 -12.76 36.59 4.38
C ASN A 412 -12.88 37.89 3.56
N GLU A 413 -12.55 37.81 2.27
CA GLU A 413 -12.78 38.88 1.30
C GLU A 413 -14.06 38.55 0.50
N GLY A 414 -15.19 39.09 0.97
CA GLY A 414 -16.50 38.83 0.36
C GLY A 414 -17.09 37.46 0.70
N ALA A 415 -18.15 37.09 -0.03
CA ALA A 415 -18.84 35.82 0.15
C ALA A 415 -18.15 34.69 -0.62
N ALA A 416 -18.28 33.46 -0.10
CA ALA A 416 -17.83 32.28 -0.82
C ALA A 416 -18.63 32.09 -2.12
N GLN A 417 -17.96 31.60 -3.16
CA GLN A 417 -18.55 31.27 -4.46
C GLN A 417 -18.63 29.76 -4.64
N ALA A 418 -19.76 29.27 -5.15
CA ALA A 418 -19.89 27.86 -5.50
C ALA A 418 -19.01 27.51 -6.70
N GLY A 419 -18.32 26.38 -6.63
CA GLY A 419 -17.52 25.89 -7.74
C GLY A 419 -18.40 25.44 -8.90
N THR A 420 -17.97 25.80 -10.11
CA THR A 420 -18.76 25.63 -11.35
C THR A 420 -18.09 24.72 -12.37
N GLY A 421 -16.89 24.19 -12.07
CA GLY A 421 -16.04 23.53 -13.06
C GLY A 421 -15.25 24.50 -13.93
N ASN A 422 -15.53 25.81 -13.85
CA ASN A 422 -14.87 26.86 -14.60
C ASN A 422 -14.03 27.77 -13.68
N THR A 423 -13.31 28.73 -14.27
CA THR A 423 -12.59 29.76 -13.50
C THR A 423 -13.57 30.64 -12.72
N LEU A 424 -13.34 30.76 -11.41
CA LEU A 424 -13.97 31.76 -10.55
C LEU A 424 -13.09 33.00 -10.46
N THR A 425 -13.74 34.17 -10.35
CA THR A 425 -13.07 35.47 -10.23
C THR A 425 -13.55 36.19 -8.99
N PHE A 426 -12.61 36.53 -8.10
CA PHE A 426 -12.81 37.40 -6.96
C PHE A 426 -12.19 38.76 -7.26
N THR A 427 -13.00 39.81 -7.28
CA THR A 427 -12.54 41.18 -7.51
C THR A 427 -12.34 41.90 -6.18
N VAL A 428 -11.11 42.33 -5.91
CA VAL A 428 -10.74 43.07 -4.70
C VAL A 428 -10.11 44.42 -5.03
N PRO A 429 -10.28 45.47 -4.20
CA PRO A 429 -9.58 46.74 -4.41
C PRO A 429 -8.06 46.56 -4.40
N ALA A 430 -7.37 47.16 -5.36
CA ALA A 430 -5.90 47.09 -5.46
C ALA A 430 -5.24 48.14 -4.54
N THR A 431 -5.52 48.06 -3.23
CA THR A 431 -5.05 49.04 -2.24
C THR A 431 -4.08 48.40 -1.24
N GLY A 432 -2.81 48.84 -1.29
CA GLY A 432 -1.76 48.39 -0.36
C GLY A 432 -1.22 46.99 -0.64
N ALA A 433 -0.29 46.54 0.21
CA ALA A 433 0.25 45.18 0.17
C ALA A 433 -0.64 44.26 1.00
N LYS A 434 -1.19 43.21 0.35
CA LYS A 434 -1.96 42.14 0.99
C LYS A 434 -1.53 40.79 0.41
N TYR A 435 -1.64 39.76 1.22
CA TYR A 435 -1.52 38.37 0.81
C TYR A 435 -2.91 37.77 0.68
N PHE A 436 -3.09 36.88 -0.28
CA PHE A 436 -4.37 36.24 -0.55
C PHE A 436 -4.21 34.73 -0.63
N ARG A 437 -5.24 34.02 -0.21
CA ARG A 437 -5.42 32.59 -0.49
C ARG A 437 -6.88 32.33 -0.84
N VAL A 438 -7.14 31.24 -1.54
CA VAL A 438 -8.51 30.73 -1.72
C VAL A 438 -8.62 29.42 -0.98
N LYS A 439 -9.58 29.35 -0.05
CA LYS A 439 -9.92 28.12 0.68
C LYS A 439 -11.09 27.44 -0.03
N ALA A 440 -10.85 26.23 -0.53
CA ALA A 440 -11.91 25.35 -0.99
C ALA A 440 -12.40 24.51 0.20
N ASN A 441 -13.72 24.45 0.42
CA ASN A 441 -14.36 23.63 1.43
C ASN A 441 -15.37 22.68 0.80
#